data_AF-A0A7S3AQ59-F1
#
_entry.id   AF-A0A7S3AQ59-F1
#
_cell.length_a   1.000
_cell.length_b   1.000
_cell.length_c   1.000
_cell.angle_alpha   90.00
_cell.angle_beta   90.00
_cell.angle_gamma   90.00
#
_symmetry.space_group_name_H-M   'P 1'
#
loop_
_entity.id
_entity.type
_entity.pdbx_description
1 polymer ?
#
loop_
_entity_poly.entity_id
_entity_poly.type
_entity_poly.pdbx_seq_one_letter_code
_entity_poly.pdbx_strand_id
1 'polypeptide(L)'
;KDRVGLLALLQHRSGAKLTFISTHLARNPEDEQQTKSRALQTSQLMQRLTLFSARNGSMSDPVLLAGDLNTTNIRQIANIARVVFEFSDEPVHPFLFEASAPRSLPTSVTCTRKMCIDYL
;
A
#
# COMPACT_ATOMS: atom_id res chain seq x y z
N LYS A 1 -5.02 -15.03 10.99
CA LYS A 1 -5.95 -13.87 11.10
C LYS A 1 -5.88 -13.13 9.78
N ASP A 2 -7.05 -12.91 9.18
CA ASP A 2 -7.15 -12.18 7.92
C ASP A 2 -6.65 -10.75 8.08
N ARG A 3 -5.94 -10.26 7.06
CA ARG A 3 -5.48 -8.86 7.01
C ARG A 3 -6.51 -8.04 6.26
N VAL A 4 -6.73 -6.81 6.73
CA VAL A 4 -7.78 -5.92 6.25
C VAL A 4 -7.12 -4.64 5.75
N GLY A 5 -7.60 -4.14 4.62
CA GLY A 5 -7.31 -2.80 4.12
C GLY A 5 -8.57 -1.95 4.15
N LEU A 6 -8.46 -0.73 4.65
CA LEU A 6 -9.50 0.30 4.58
C LEU A 6 -9.23 1.20 3.37
N LEU A 7 -10.25 1.45 2.57
CA LEU A 7 -10.23 2.48 1.53
C LEU A 7 -11.34 3.49 1.84
N ALA A 8 -11.00 4.78 1.83
CA ALA A 8 -11.93 5.86 2.05
C ALA A 8 -11.71 6.96 1.01
N LEU A 9 -12.80 7.44 0.40
CA LEU A 9 -12.76 8.64 -0.42
C LEU A 9 -13.13 9.82 0.47
N LEU A 10 -12.19 10.74 0.65
CA LEU A 10 -12.37 11.94 1.45
C LEU A 10 -12.61 13.12 0.50
N GLN A 11 -13.52 14.02 0.87
CA GLN A 11 -13.79 15.24 0.13
C GLN A 11 -13.61 16.45 1.05
N HIS A 12 -12.73 17.36 0.66
CA HIS A 12 -12.56 18.65 1.32
C HIS A 12 -13.74 19.58 0.99
N ARG A 13 -13.98 20.59 1.84
CA ARG A 13 -15.05 21.58 1.64
C ARG A 13 -14.94 22.36 0.33
N SER A 14 -13.74 22.45 -0.24
CA SER A 14 -13.50 23.06 -1.57
C SER A 14 -13.91 22.17 -2.74
N GLY A 15 -14.31 20.91 -2.49
CA GLY A 15 -14.62 19.92 -3.52
C GLY A 15 -13.45 19.02 -3.92
N ALA A 16 -12.21 19.33 -3.49
CA ALA A 16 -11.04 18.49 -3.74
C ALA A 16 -11.20 17.12 -3.06
N LYS A 17 -10.80 16.04 -3.76
CA LYS A 17 -10.92 14.67 -3.28
C LYS A 17 -9.54 14.05 -3.02
N LEU A 18 -9.51 13.08 -2.12
CA LEU A 18 -8.33 12.28 -1.77
C LEU A 18 -8.79 10.86 -1.47
N THR A 19 -8.17 9.86 -2.10
CA THR A 19 -8.37 8.47 -1.67
C THR A 19 -7.36 8.13 -0.58
N PHE A 20 -7.84 7.83 0.61
CA PHE A 20 -7.03 7.38 1.73
C PHE A 20 -7.09 5.85 1.85
N ILE A 21 -5.93 5.24 2.01
CA ILE A 21 -5.78 3.80 2.22
C ILE A 21 -5.09 3.59 3.56
N SER A 22 -5.62 2.69 4.38
CA SER A 22 -4.95 2.24 5.60
C SER A 22 -4.89 0.72 5.66
N THR A 23 -3.73 0.15 5.95
CA THR A 23 -3.56 -1.30 6.01
C THR A 23 -2.54 -1.73 7.05
N HIS A 24 -2.58 -3.01 7.40
CA HIS A 24 -1.56 -3.68 8.20
C HIS A 24 -1.24 -5.02 7.55
N LEU A 25 -0.07 -5.13 6.91
CA LEU A 25 0.32 -6.30 6.13
C LEU A 25 0.76 -7.49 7.01
N ALA A 26 1.13 -8.60 6.36
CA ALA A 26 1.66 -9.77 7.05
C ALA A 26 2.88 -9.42 7.92
N ARG A 27 2.82 -9.84 9.20
CA ARG A 27 3.83 -9.62 10.25
C ARG A 27 5.19 -10.24 9.91
N ASN A 28 6.15 -10.05 10.83
CA ASN A 28 7.51 -10.59 10.77
C ASN A 28 8.24 -10.01 9.54
N PRO A 29 8.59 -8.70 9.58
CA PRO A 29 9.31 -8.03 8.50
C PRO A 29 10.64 -8.70 8.15
N GLU A 30 11.24 -9.39 9.10
CA GLU A 30 12.46 -10.19 8.95
C GLU A 30 12.27 -11.52 8.21
N ASP A 31 11.04 -12.02 8.10
CA ASP A 31 10.74 -13.30 7.45
C ASP A 31 10.56 -13.10 5.93
N GLU A 32 11.51 -13.63 5.15
CA GLU A 32 11.50 -13.57 3.69
C GLU A 32 10.33 -14.35 3.07
N GLN A 33 9.88 -15.43 3.70
CA GLN A 33 8.73 -16.20 3.21
C GLN A 33 7.45 -15.35 3.26
N GLN A 34 7.36 -14.45 4.25
CA GLN A 34 6.25 -13.50 4.36
C GLN A 34 6.32 -12.35 3.36
N THR A 35 7.45 -12.14 2.67
CA THR A 35 7.54 -11.13 1.60
C THR A 35 6.58 -11.46 0.46
N LYS A 36 6.42 -12.75 0.12
CA LYS A 36 5.42 -13.19 -0.85
C LYS A 36 3.99 -12.86 -0.39
N SER A 37 3.68 -13.09 0.89
CA SER A 37 2.38 -12.76 1.48
C SER A 37 2.11 -11.25 1.42
N ARG A 38 3.08 -10.42 1.80
CA ARG A 38 2.98 -8.95 1.74
C ARG A 38 2.79 -8.46 0.31
N ALA A 39 3.55 -9.01 -0.65
CA ALA A 39 3.41 -8.65 -2.05
C ALA A 39 2.03 -9.01 -2.61
N LEU A 40 1.52 -10.22 -2.32
CA LEU A 40 0.17 -10.63 -2.72
C LEU A 40 -0.91 -9.70 -2.11
N GLN A 41 -0.78 -9.36 -0.84
CA GLN A 41 -1.70 -8.43 -0.17
C GLN A 41 -1.62 -7.03 -0.80
N THR A 42 -0.43 -6.55 -1.16
CA THR A 42 -0.25 -5.29 -1.88
C THR A 42 -0.91 -5.34 -3.26
N SER A 43 -0.75 -6.42 -4.03
CA SER A 43 -1.44 -6.60 -5.32
C SER A 43 -2.95 -6.56 -5.16
N GLN A 44 -3.50 -7.28 -4.17
CA GLN A 44 -4.93 -7.25 -3.86
C GLN A 44 -5.41 -5.85 -3.48
N LEU A 45 -4.63 -5.12 -2.67
CA LEU A 45 -4.94 -3.75 -2.27
C LEU A 45 -4.99 -2.80 -3.48
N MET A 46 -4.02 -2.93 -4.41
CA MET A 46 -3.99 -2.14 -5.64
C MET A 46 -5.17 -2.47 -6.56
N GLN A 47 -5.52 -3.75 -6.70
CA GLN A 47 -6.71 -4.15 -7.46
C GLN A 47 -7.98 -3.51 -6.87
N ARG A 48 -8.12 -3.55 -5.53
CA ARG A 48 -9.25 -2.94 -4.84
C ARG A 48 -9.24 -1.41 -4.96
N LEU A 49 -8.08 -0.78 -4.93
CA LEU A 49 -7.94 0.65 -5.20
C LEU A 49 -8.42 1.00 -6.60
N THR A 50 -7.96 0.30 -7.64
CA THR A 50 -8.40 0.55 -9.02
C THR A 50 -9.92 0.46 -9.15
N LEU A 51 -10.52 -0.61 -8.64
CA LEU A 51 -11.97 -0.81 -8.68
C LEU A 51 -12.72 0.26 -7.88
N PHE A 52 -12.21 0.62 -6.70
CA PHE A 52 -12.81 1.65 -5.85
C PHE A 52 -12.75 3.03 -6.53
N SER A 53 -11.60 3.42 -7.06
CA SER A 53 -11.42 4.70 -7.73
C SER A 53 -12.24 4.81 -9.01
N ALA A 54 -12.29 3.76 -9.83
CA ALA A 54 -13.13 3.74 -11.03
C ALA A 54 -14.61 3.90 -10.70
N ARG A 55 -15.12 3.18 -9.69
CA ARG A 55 -16.53 3.26 -9.27
C ARG A 55 -16.94 4.62 -8.72
N ASN A 56 -16.02 5.34 -8.08
CA ASN A 56 -16.29 6.65 -7.48
C ASN A 56 -15.85 7.84 -8.34
N GLY A 57 -15.35 7.59 -9.55
CA GLY A 57 -14.85 8.63 -10.46
C GLY A 57 -13.66 9.40 -9.88
N SER A 58 -12.76 8.71 -9.17
CA SER A 58 -11.60 9.30 -8.47
C SER A 58 -10.25 8.76 -8.94
N MET A 59 -10.17 8.26 -10.19
CA MET A 59 -8.93 7.71 -10.78
C MET A 59 -7.80 8.74 -10.91
N SER A 60 -8.14 10.02 -11.07
CA SER A 60 -7.20 11.12 -11.20
C SER A 60 -6.95 11.85 -9.88
N ASP A 61 -7.66 11.48 -8.81
CA ASP A 61 -7.51 12.14 -7.52
C ASP A 61 -6.26 11.61 -6.79
N PRO A 62 -5.60 12.44 -5.96
CA PRO A 62 -4.48 11.98 -5.15
C PRO A 62 -4.84 10.76 -4.29
N VAL A 63 -3.84 9.93 -4.04
CA VAL A 63 -3.95 8.76 -3.17
C VAL A 63 -2.89 8.84 -2.08
N LEU A 64 -3.30 8.60 -0.83
CA LEU A 64 -2.40 8.47 0.32
C LEU A 64 -2.54 7.07 0.92
N LEU A 65 -1.44 6.34 1.07
CA LEU A 65 -1.42 5.01 1.67
C LEU A 65 -0.62 5.05 2.97
N ALA A 66 -1.28 4.76 4.08
CA ALA A 66 -0.70 4.76 5.40
C ALA A 66 -0.76 3.38 6.07
N GLY A 67 0.26 3.03 6.85
CA GLY A 67 0.11 1.95 7.86
C GLY A 67 1.36 1.12 8.10
N ASP A 68 1.18 0.08 8.90
CA ASP A 68 2.22 -0.90 9.24
C ASP A 68 2.35 -1.92 8.10
N LEU A 69 3.28 -1.66 7.19
CA LEU A 69 3.51 -2.50 6.03
C LEU A 69 4.41 -3.70 6.35
N ASN A 70 4.92 -3.81 7.58
CA ASN A 70 5.80 -4.90 8.02
C ASN A 70 6.89 -5.23 6.99
N THR A 71 7.51 -4.21 6.40
CA THR A 71 8.66 -4.35 5.49
C THR A 71 9.61 -3.20 5.71
N THR A 72 10.92 -3.42 5.58
CA THR A 72 11.91 -2.32 5.56
C THR A 72 12.16 -1.81 4.14
N ASN A 73 11.64 -2.51 3.14
CA ASN A 73 11.79 -2.21 1.73
C ASN A 73 10.44 -2.20 1.02
N ILE A 74 9.70 -1.10 1.17
CA ILE A 74 8.40 -0.90 0.50
C ILE A 74 8.51 -1.01 -1.03
N ARG A 75 9.65 -0.60 -1.61
CA ARG A 75 9.86 -0.67 -3.07
C ARG A 75 9.87 -2.11 -3.57
N GLN A 76 10.41 -3.04 -2.78
CA GLN A 76 10.42 -4.46 -3.14
C GLN A 76 9.00 -5.01 -3.29
N ILE A 77 8.13 -4.78 -2.30
CA ILE A 77 6.75 -5.28 -2.36
C ILE A 77 5.93 -4.57 -3.45
N ALA A 78 6.16 -3.28 -3.67
CA ALA A 78 5.52 -2.52 -4.74
C ALA A 78 5.95 -3.01 -6.13
N ASN A 79 7.25 -3.29 -6.33
CA ASN A 79 7.76 -3.79 -7.61
C ASN A 79 7.24 -5.19 -7.94
N ILE A 80 7.12 -6.08 -6.94
CA ILE A 80 6.48 -7.38 -7.16
C ILE A 80 5.02 -7.20 -7.57
N ALA A 81 4.29 -6.29 -6.91
CA ALA A 81 2.91 -6.00 -7.30
C ALA A 81 2.80 -5.44 -8.71
N ARG A 82 3.69 -4.52 -9.13
CA ARG A 82 3.77 -3.98 -10.51
C ARG A 82 3.89 -5.09 -11.54
N VAL A 83 4.85 -5.99 -11.33
CA VAL A 83 5.09 -7.13 -12.22
C VAL A 83 3.83 -7.98 -12.37
N VAL A 84 3.11 -8.26 -11.26
CA VAL A 84 1.85 -9.02 -11.32
C VAL A 84 0.83 -8.33 -12.24
N PHE A 85 0.68 -7.01 -12.16
CA PHE A 85 -0.26 -6.28 -13.01
C PHE A 85 0.17 -6.23 -14.47
N GLU A 86 1.46 -5.98 -14.73
CA GLU A 86 2.04 -5.97 -16.08
C GLU A 86 1.81 -7.30 -16.82
N PHE A 87 1.85 -8.43 -16.10
CA PHE A 87 1.59 -9.75 -16.68
C PHE A 87 0.11 -10.15 -16.74
N SER A 88 -0.78 -9.43 -16.05
CA SER A 88 -2.20 -9.79 -15.94
C SER A 88 -3.11 -9.13 -16.99
N ASP A 89 -2.63 -8.09 -17.67
CA ASP A 89 -3.44 -7.22 -18.57
C ASP A 89 -4.66 -6.56 -17.87
N GLU A 90 -4.71 -6.61 -16.53
CA GLU A 90 -5.75 -5.98 -15.74
C GLU A 90 -5.48 -4.46 -15.58
N PRO A 91 -6.52 -3.61 -15.59
CA PRO A 91 -6.34 -2.20 -15.31
C PRO A 91 -5.80 -1.98 -13.90
N VAL A 92 -4.91 -1.01 -13.76
CA VAL A 92 -4.25 -0.71 -12.49
C VAL A 92 -4.20 0.80 -12.24
N HIS A 93 -4.39 1.21 -10.99
CA HIS A 93 -4.33 2.60 -10.58
C HIS A 93 -2.91 3.18 -10.76
N PRO A 94 -2.75 4.41 -11.32
CA PRO A 94 -1.43 5.03 -11.54
C PRO A 94 -0.57 5.14 -10.28
N PHE A 95 -1.22 5.26 -9.12
CA PHE A 95 -0.59 5.24 -7.80
C PHE A 95 0.47 4.14 -7.64
N LEU A 96 0.24 2.94 -8.17
CA LEU A 96 1.23 1.86 -8.06
C LEU A 96 2.59 2.24 -8.68
N PHE A 97 2.61 3.06 -9.73
CA PHE A 97 3.81 3.48 -10.45
C PHE A 97 4.44 4.75 -9.88
N GLU A 98 3.61 5.67 -9.39
CA GLU A 98 4.03 7.00 -8.94
C GLU A 98 4.27 7.10 -7.43
N ALA A 99 3.72 6.17 -6.64
CA ALA A 99 3.86 6.19 -5.19
C ALA A 99 5.32 6.21 -4.78
N SER A 100 5.63 7.11 -3.85
CA SER A 100 6.92 7.20 -3.19
C SER A 100 6.70 7.42 -1.71
N ALA A 101 7.51 6.75 -0.90
CA ALA A 101 7.54 6.96 0.54
C ALA A 101 8.97 7.38 0.92
N PRO A 102 9.16 8.51 1.63
CA PRO A 102 10.47 8.89 2.13
C PRO A 102 10.95 7.85 3.15
N ARG A 103 12.27 7.62 3.22
CA ARG A 103 12.83 6.83 4.33
C ARG A 103 12.60 7.60 5.63
N SER A 104 11.88 7.00 6.56
CA SER A 104 11.70 7.53 7.91
C SER A 104 12.68 6.90 8.89
N LEU A 105 12.74 7.47 10.10
CA LEU A 105 13.41 6.85 11.24
C LEU A 105 12.73 5.52 11.62
N PRO A 106 13.39 4.64 12.39
CA PRO A 106 12.77 3.43 12.89
C PRO A 106 11.42 3.71 13.56
N THR A 107 10.35 3.13 13.02
CA THR A 107 8.98 3.27 13.50
C THR A 107 8.59 2.13 14.45
N SER A 108 9.29 0.99 14.38
CA SER A 108 9.22 -0.09 15.36
C SER A 108 10.50 -0.16 16.18
N VAL A 109 10.40 0.24 17.45
CA VAL A 109 11.50 0.25 18.42
C VAL A 109 11.11 -0.56 19.65
N THR A 110 11.82 -1.65 19.88
CA THR A 110 11.67 -2.56 21.02
C THR A 110 13.06 -2.95 21.54
N CYS A 111 13.13 -3.71 22.63
CA CYS A 111 14.40 -4.23 23.15
C CYS A 111 15.12 -5.17 22.17
N THR A 112 14.41 -5.79 21.23
CA THR A 112 14.96 -6.77 20.28
C THR A 112 14.96 -6.28 18.84
N ARG A 113 14.34 -5.13 18.55
CA ARG A 113 14.08 -4.69 17.17
C ARG A 113 14.11 -3.17 17.02
N LYS A 114 14.81 -2.68 16.00
CA LYS A 114 14.82 -1.27 15.60
C LYS A 114 14.80 -1.15 14.08
N MET A 115 13.62 -0.88 13.51
CA MET A 115 13.42 -0.82 12.05
C MET A 115 12.28 0.11 11.64
N CYS A 116 12.34 0.60 10.40
CA CYS A 116 11.26 1.33 9.75
C CYS A 116 10.34 0.33 9.05
N ILE A 117 9.09 0.24 9.47
CA ILE A 117 8.07 -0.65 8.88
C ILE A 117 6.75 0.06 8.57
N ASP A 118 6.58 1.27 9.07
CA ASP A 118 5.40 2.10 8.84
C ASP A 118 5.71 3.16 7.78
N TYR A 119 4.78 3.35 6.86
CA TYR A 119 4.93 4.28 5.74
C TYR A 119 3.70 5.16 5.56
N LEU A 120 3.93 6.31 4.93
CA LEU A 120 2.97 7.27 4.41
C LEU A 120 3.32 7.57 2.95
#